data_AF-A0A7C5UXS8-F1
#
_entry.id   AF-A0A7C5UXS8-F1
#
_cell.length_a   1.000
_cell.length_b   1.000
_cell.length_c   1.000
_cell.angle_alpha   90.00
_cell.angle_beta   90.00
_cell.angle_gamma   90.00
#
_symmetry.space_group_name_H-M   'P 1'
#
loop_
_entity.id
_entity.type
_entity.pdbx_description
1 polymer ?
#
loop_
_entity_poly.entity_id
_entity_poly.type
_entity_poly.pdbx_seq_one_letter_code
_entity_poly.pdbx_strand_id
1 'polypeptide(L)'
;MPSRSRAAPTIITIVILGLLVIIAPLLAKYRSAPAEWVGKLEAMSADQSRAPSVDLKHSVWVNRRSGLYYCRTSKYYGKMFPGFAISQGDALQKGYRPAQGDACP
;
A
#
# COMPACT_ATOMS: atom_id res chain seq x y z
N MET A 1 -48.35 10.26 35.10
CA MET A 1 -47.28 11.25 34.79
C MET A 1 -45.94 10.65 35.22
N PRO A 2 -45.05 10.23 34.31
CA PRO A 2 -43.76 9.69 34.71
C PRO A 2 -42.81 10.84 35.07
N SER A 3 -42.35 10.85 36.32
CA SER A 3 -41.31 11.75 36.84
C SER A 3 -40.03 11.54 36.04
N ARG A 4 -39.64 12.54 35.24
CA ARG A 4 -38.36 12.56 34.52
C ARG A 4 -37.27 12.75 35.57
N SER A 5 -36.60 11.67 35.95
CA SER A 5 -35.54 11.66 36.96
C SER A 5 -34.35 12.50 36.47
N ARG A 6 -34.26 13.75 36.95
CA ARG A 6 -33.11 14.65 36.74
C ARG A 6 -31.76 14.06 37.22
N ALA A 7 -31.81 12.95 37.95
CA ALA A 7 -30.65 12.18 38.42
C ALA A 7 -30.00 11.30 37.33
N ALA A 8 -30.72 10.95 36.26
CA ALA A 8 -30.16 10.12 35.19
C ALA A 8 -28.90 10.73 34.52
N PRO A 9 -28.88 12.01 34.10
CA PRO A 9 -27.70 12.60 33.48
C PRO A 9 -26.52 12.75 34.45
N THR A 10 -26.75 13.07 35.73
CA THR A 10 -25.69 13.22 36.72
C THR A 10 -25.06 11.86 37.07
N ILE A 11 -25.86 10.81 37.22
CA ILE A 11 -25.35 9.44 37.43
C ILE A 11 -24.54 8.99 36.20
N ILE A 12 -25.03 9.24 34.98
CA ILE A 12 -24.30 8.92 33.75
C ILE A 12 -22.96 9.67 33.70
N THR A 13 -22.92 10.97 34.04
CA THR A 13 -21.65 11.71 34.06
C THR A 13 -20.66 11.18 35.10
N ILE A 14 -21.14 10.76 36.28
CA ILE A 14 -20.28 10.19 37.33
C ILE A 14 -19.72 8.84 36.88
N VAL A 15 -20.54 8.00 36.25
CA VAL A 15 -20.11 6.70 35.70
C VAL A 15 -19.08 6.91 34.59
N ILE A 16 -19.30 7.86 33.67
CA ILE A 16 -18.35 8.18 32.60
C ILE A 16 -17.03 8.70 33.18
N LEU A 17 -17.07 9.62 34.16
CA LEU A 17 -15.87 10.14 34.81
C LEU A 17 -15.10 9.03 35.54
N GLY A 18 -15.80 8.14 36.26
CA GLY A 18 -15.18 6.97 36.89
C GLY A 18 -14.54 6.02 35.87
N LEU A 19 -15.23 5.76 34.75
CA LEU A 19 -14.72 4.92 33.67
C LEU A 19 -13.48 5.53 33.00
N LEU A 20 -13.47 6.84 32.77
CA LEU A 20 -12.32 7.56 32.22
C LEU A 20 -11.10 7.52 33.16
N VAL A 21 -11.30 7.64 34.47
CA VAL A 21 -10.23 7.53 35.47
C VAL A 21 -9.61 6.13 35.49
N ILE A 22 -10.42 5.08 35.29
CA ILE A 22 -9.94 3.68 35.23
C ILE A 22 -9.23 3.39 33.91
N ILE A 23 -9.72 3.93 32.80
CA ILE A 23 -9.16 3.68 31.45
C ILE A 23 -7.89 4.50 31.20
N ALA A 24 -7.74 5.69 31.79
CA ALA A 24 -6.57 6.55 31.61
C ALA A 24 -5.20 5.88 31.89
N PRO A 25 -4.98 5.16 33.01
CA PRO A 25 -3.73 4.45 33.25
C PRO A 25 -3.54 3.25 32.31
N LEU A 26 -4.61 2.62 31.82
CA LEU A 26 -4.53 1.56 30.81
C LEU A 26 -4.06 2.11 29.46
N LEU A 27 -4.58 3.26 29.03
CA LEU A 27 -4.18 3.92 27.79
C LEU A 27 -2.74 4.48 27.85
N ALA A 28 -2.25 4.86 29.04
CA ALA A 28 -0.86 5.28 29.21
C ALA A 28 0.14 4.18 28.84
N LYS A 29 -0.23 2.91 29.07
CA LYS A 29 0.58 1.74 28.68
C LYS A 29 0.63 1.50 27.17
N TYR A 30 -0.36 2.01 26.42
CA TYR A 30 -0.44 1.89 24.95
C TYR A 30 0.08 3.12 24.19
N ARG A 31 0.55 4.17 24.87
CA ARG A 31 1.06 5.41 24.22
C ARG A 31 2.27 5.19 23.32
N SER A 32 3.11 4.20 23.60
CA SER A 32 4.33 3.90 22.84
C SER A 32 4.09 2.99 21.63
N ALA A 33 2.96 2.27 21.59
CA ALA A 33 2.61 1.40 20.47
C ALA A 33 2.68 2.13 19.11
N PRO A 34 2.07 3.32 18.90
CA PRO A 34 2.09 3.95 17.58
C PRO A 34 3.49 4.36 17.08
N ALA A 35 4.47 4.60 17.94
CA ALA A 35 5.80 5.04 17.53
C ALA A 35 6.59 3.94 16.82
N GLU A 36 6.46 2.68 17.25
CA GLU A 36 7.19 1.56 16.64
C GLU A 36 6.70 1.23 15.23
N TRP A 37 5.38 1.27 15.00
CA TRP A 37 4.82 1.03 13.67
C TRP A 37 5.14 2.16 12.70
N VAL A 38 5.13 3.41 13.17
CA VAL A 38 5.53 4.56 12.36
C VAL A 38 7.01 4.45 11.95
N GLY A 39 7.91 4.11 12.87
CA GLY A 39 9.31 3.88 12.54
C GLY A 39 9.53 2.75 11.52
N LYS A 40 8.76 1.66 11.62
CA LYS A 40 8.80 0.55 10.66
C LYS A 40 8.30 0.95 9.28
N LEU A 41 7.23 1.74 9.20
CA LEU A 41 6.69 2.26 7.93
C LEU A 41 7.66 3.24 7.26
N GLU A 42 8.29 4.11 8.03
CA GLU A 42 9.30 5.06 7.54
C GLU A 42 10.52 4.32 6.95
N ALA A 43 11.00 3.28 7.64
CA ALA A 43 12.10 2.44 7.16
C ALA A 43 11.74 1.72 5.84
N MET A 44 10.52 1.18 5.72
CA MET A 44 10.04 0.56 4.48
C MET A 44 9.96 1.58 3.31
N SER A 45 9.49 2.79 3.58
CA SER A 45 9.40 3.89 2.60
C SER A 45 10.78 4.34 2.10
N ALA A 46 11.75 4.45 3.01
CA ALA A 46 13.11 4.85 2.67
C ALA A 46 13.83 3.81 1.78
N ASP A 47 13.59 2.52 2.03
CA ASP A 47 14.13 1.44 1.21
C ASP A 47 13.50 1.42 -0.21
N GLN A 48 12.19 1.64 -0.28
CA GLN A 48 11.46 1.70 -1.54
C GLN A 48 11.86 2.90 -2.42
N SER A 49 12.30 4.00 -1.81
CA SER A 49 12.83 5.18 -2.50
C SER A 49 14.25 4.97 -3.04
N ARG A 50 14.95 3.92 -2.59
CA ARG A 50 16.32 3.58 -3.01
C ARG A 50 16.35 2.57 -4.15
N ALA A 51 15.22 1.92 -4.43
CA ALA A 51 15.07 1.12 -5.64
C ALA A 51 15.24 2.03 -6.87
N PRO A 52 15.94 1.55 -7.92
CA PRO A 52 16.05 2.31 -9.17
C PRO A 52 14.63 2.64 -9.66
N SER A 53 14.41 3.90 -10.03
CA SER A 53 13.14 4.36 -10.58
C SER A 53 12.86 3.62 -11.88
N VAL A 54 12.08 2.55 -11.81
CA VAL A 54 11.63 1.81 -12.99
C VAL A 54 10.70 2.74 -13.77
N ASP A 55 11.13 3.23 -14.93
CA ASP A 55 10.25 4.05 -15.77
C ASP A 55 9.17 3.17 -16.41
N LEU A 56 7.97 3.26 -15.85
CA LEU A 56 6.79 2.52 -16.29
C LEU A 56 6.25 3.05 -17.63
N LYS A 57 6.70 4.21 -18.10
CA LYS A 57 6.21 4.86 -19.32
C LYS A 57 6.91 4.36 -20.59
N HIS A 58 8.05 3.70 -20.47
CA HIS A 58 8.75 3.15 -21.62
C HIS A 58 7.89 2.13 -22.37
N SER A 59 7.93 2.22 -23.70
CA SER A 59 7.21 1.29 -24.57
C SER A 59 7.96 -0.04 -24.67
N VAL A 60 7.26 -1.12 -24.34
CA VAL A 60 7.70 -2.51 -24.37
C VAL A 60 6.91 -3.30 -25.41
N TRP A 61 7.53 -4.32 -26.00
CA TRP A 61 6.87 -5.21 -26.95
C TRP A 61 6.36 -6.45 -26.23
N VAL A 62 5.04 -6.65 -26.20
CA VAL A 62 4.41 -7.81 -25.57
C VAL A 62 4.24 -8.93 -26.59
N ASN A 63 4.58 -10.16 -26.20
CA ASN A 63 4.20 -11.37 -26.90
C ASN A 63 2.99 -12.02 -26.22
N ARG A 64 1.86 -12.07 -26.93
CA ARG A 64 0.61 -12.66 -26.42
C ARG A 64 0.67 -14.16 -26.20
N ARG A 65 1.54 -14.88 -26.92
CA ARG A 65 1.68 -16.34 -26.80
C ARG A 65 2.41 -16.75 -25.53
N SER A 66 3.50 -16.05 -25.21
CA SER A 66 4.37 -16.42 -24.08
C SER A 66 4.01 -15.70 -22.78
N GLY A 67 3.18 -14.64 -22.84
CA GLY A 67 2.92 -13.79 -21.67
C GLY A 67 4.13 -12.97 -21.23
N LEU A 68 5.11 -12.80 -22.13
CA LEU A 68 6.35 -12.07 -21.84
C LEU A 68 6.38 -10.74 -22.60
N TYR A 69 6.97 -9.73 -21.99
CA TYR A 69 7.31 -8.47 -22.65
C TYR A 69 8.83 -8.30 -22.80
N TYR A 70 9.22 -7.55 -23.84
CA TYR A 70 10.59 -7.30 -24.22
C TYR A 70 10.87 -5.79 -24.25
N CYS A 71 11.99 -5.38 -23.66
CA CYS A 71 12.48 -4.00 -23.69
C CYS A 71 12.93 -3.59 -25.10
N ARG A 72 12.91 -2.29 -25.39
CA ARG A 72 13.35 -1.75 -26.69
C ARG A 72 14.81 -2.08 -27.04
N THR A 73 15.66 -2.24 -26.02
CA THR A 73 17.07 -2.66 -26.16
C THR A 73 17.22 -4.14 -26.51
N SER A 74 16.17 -4.96 -26.32
CA SER A 74 16.22 -6.39 -26.60
C SER A 74 16.10 -6.67 -28.10
N LYS A 75 16.87 -7.64 -28.59
CA LYS A 75 16.82 -8.10 -29.99
C LYS A 75 15.47 -8.65 -30.44
N TYR A 76 14.55 -8.91 -29.50
CA TYR A 76 13.22 -9.48 -29.72
C TYR A 76 12.10 -8.44 -29.80
N TYR A 77 12.38 -7.17 -29.47
CA TYR A 77 11.40 -6.09 -29.59
C TYR A 77 10.90 -5.97 -31.04
N GLY A 78 9.59 -6.03 -31.26
CA GLY A 78 8.99 -5.95 -32.60
C GLY A 78 9.10 -7.23 -33.44
N LYS A 79 9.77 -8.28 -32.96
CA LYS A 79 9.97 -9.53 -33.72
C LYS A 79 9.09 -10.68 -33.26
N MET A 80 8.59 -10.63 -32.03
CA MET A 80 7.80 -11.71 -31.45
C MET A 80 6.33 -11.53 -31.82
N PHE A 81 5.82 -12.42 -32.68
CA PHE A 81 4.41 -12.44 -33.08
C PHE A 81 3.68 -13.66 -32.51
N PRO A 82 2.39 -13.54 -32.14
CA PRO A 82 1.57 -12.31 -32.17
C PRO A 82 1.91 -11.37 -31.00
N GLY A 83 2.22 -10.11 -31.30
CA GLY A 83 2.62 -9.13 -30.31
C GLY A 83 2.31 -7.69 -30.69
N PHE A 84 2.43 -6.78 -29.72
CA PHE A 84 2.16 -5.35 -29.88
C PHE A 84 2.91 -4.52 -28.83
N ALA A 85 3.13 -3.24 -29.13
CA ALA A 85 3.81 -2.31 -28.23
C ALA A 85 2.81 -1.68 -27.24
N ILE A 86 3.14 -1.69 -25.95
CA ILE A 86 2.40 -0.98 -24.89
C ILE A 86 3.37 -0.38 -23.86
N SER A 87 2.89 0.41 -22.90
CA SER A 87 3.73 0.85 -21.79
C SER A 87 4.10 -0.33 -20.88
N GLN A 88 5.26 -0.26 -20.22
CA GLN A 88 5.67 -1.25 -19.23
C GLN A 88 4.67 -1.37 -18.08
N GLY A 89 4.14 -0.23 -17.61
CA GLY A 89 3.11 -0.20 -16.58
C GLY A 89 1.85 -0.98 -17.01
N ASP A 90 1.36 -0.74 -18.23
CA ASP A 90 0.20 -1.46 -18.76
C ASP A 90 0.49 -2.95 -18.94
N ALA A 91 1.72 -3.31 -19.34
CA ALA A 91 2.12 -4.71 -19.47
C ALA A 91 2.07 -5.44 -18.14
N LEU A 92 2.66 -4.86 -17.10
CA LEU A 92 2.64 -5.40 -15.74
C LEU A 92 1.21 -5.48 -15.18
N GLN A 93 0.41 -4.44 -15.37
CA GLN A 93 -0.98 -4.40 -14.91
C GLN A 93 -1.86 -5.45 -15.62
N LYS A 94 -1.54 -5.78 -16.88
CA LYS A 94 -2.17 -6.87 -17.64
C LYS A 94 -1.58 -8.26 -17.32
N GLY A 95 -0.62 -8.35 -16.40
CA GLY A 95 -0.01 -9.62 -15.96
C GLY A 95 1.12 -10.15 -16.84
N TYR A 96 1.62 -9.36 -17.79
CA TYR A 96 2.79 -9.75 -18.58
C TYR A 96 4.07 -9.63 -17.75
N ARG A 97 4.98 -10.59 -17.92
CA ARG A 97 6.24 -10.66 -17.16
C ARG A 97 7.43 -10.21 -18.01
N PRO A 98 8.46 -9.60 -17.41
CA PRO A 98 9.68 -9.27 -18.12
C PRO A 98 10.38 -10.54 -18.61
N ALA A 99 10.79 -10.55 -19.88
CA ALA A 99 11.54 -11.67 -20.43
C ALA A 99 12.94 -11.82 -19.80
N GLN A 100 13.54 -10.71 -19.34
CA GLN A 100 14.89 -10.66 -18.77
C GLN A 100 14.91 -10.80 -17.23
N GLY A 101 13.78 -11.14 -16.60
CA GLY A 101 13.66 -11.23 -15.14
C GLY A 101 13.39 -9.88 -14.46
N ASP A 102 14.02 -8.81 -14.95
CA ASP A 102 13.85 -7.45 -14.43
C ASP A 102 13.02 -6.56 -15.36
N ALA A 103 12.42 -5.53 -14.78
CA ALA A 103 11.76 -4.47 -15.54
C ALA A 103 12.76 -3.74 -16.45
N CYS A 104 12.27 -3.18 -17.56
CA CYS A 104 13.12 -2.41 -18.45
C CYS A 104 13.69 -1.19 -17.74
N PRO A 105 14.99 -0.89 -17.94
CA PRO A 105 15.61 0.32 -17.44
C PRO A 105 14.99 1.58 -18.05
#